data_AF-A0A917FRK3-F1
#
_entry.id   AF-A0A917FRK3-F1
#
_cell.length_a   1.000
_cell.length_b   1.000
_cell.length_c   1.000
_cell.angle_alpha   90.00
_cell.angle_beta   90.00
_cell.angle_gamma   90.00
#
_symmetry.space_group_name_H-M   'P 1'
#
loop_
_entity.id
_entity.type
_entity.pdbx_description
1 polymer ?
#
loop_
_entity_poly.entity_id
_entity_poly.type
_entity_poly.pdbx_seq_one_letter_code
_entity_poly.pdbx_strand_id
1 'polypeptide(L)'
;MKLIRIINRVWQPLKSRLNSAGQWLPPFFLRAILFWEFYEAGVGKLNGDNWFGAIQQNFPPVFRSLHPDTLWLMAAWGEVVFAVLLLLGLFTRFAAMAMIVITAVALYAVHWPESYDSLSQLWQGYAISNDGYGNFKLPLIFMVMLLPLVFSGGGKLSLDYLLNYLIGCDERPPQQSDFISKGLALLILAVPLVFFFPVLSTLIAAIGFLLLIGNHWITPQG
;
A
#
# COMPACT_ATOMS: atom_id res chain seq x y z
N MET A 1 -34.16 0.77 30.95
CA MET A 1 -34.66 1.20 29.62
C MET A 1 -34.48 2.70 29.31
N LYS A 2 -34.81 3.65 30.20
CA LYS A 2 -34.66 5.10 29.91
C LYS A 2 -33.21 5.55 29.67
N LEU A 3 -32.26 5.08 30.48
CA LEU A 3 -30.84 5.41 30.35
C LEU A 3 -30.25 4.98 28.99
N ILE A 4 -30.56 3.77 28.53
CA ILE A 4 -30.13 3.23 27.22
C ILE A 4 -30.66 4.10 26.08
N ARG A 5 -31.92 4.56 26.16
CA ARG A 5 -32.50 5.45 25.14
C ARG A 5 -31.83 6.82 25.12
N ILE A 6 -31.46 7.37 26.28
CA ILE A 6 -30.75 8.66 26.38
C ILE A 6 -29.34 8.54 25.79
N ILE A 7 -28.61 7.49 26.17
CA ILE A 7 -27.28 7.19 25.60
C ILE A 7 -27.37 7.07 24.09
N ASN A 8 -28.35 6.31 23.57
CA ASN A 8 -28.52 6.16 22.11
C ASN A 8 -28.87 7.48 21.39
N ARG A 9 -29.61 8.40 22.02
CA ARG A 9 -29.95 9.70 21.43
C ARG A 9 -28.74 10.62 21.24
N VAL A 10 -27.74 10.51 22.10
CA VAL A 10 -26.51 11.33 22.02
C VAL A 10 -25.42 10.60 21.23
N TRP A 11 -25.29 9.30 21.45
CA TRP A 11 -24.24 8.46 20.86
C TRP A 11 -24.38 8.33 19.35
N GLN A 12 -25.58 8.08 18.83
CA GLN A 12 -25.77 7.84 17.40
C GLN A 12 -25.46 9.07 16.54
N PRO A 13 -25.91 10.30 16.89
CA PRO A 13 -25.52 11.50 16.16
C PRO A 13 -24.01 11.79 16.24
N LEU A 14 -23.40 11.62 17.41
CA LEU A 14 -21.96 11.83 17.58
C LEU A 14 -21.16 10.86 16.70
N LYS A 15 -21.49 9.57 16.74
CA LYS A 15 -20.86 8.54 15.90
C LYS A 15 -21.03 8.86 14.42
N SER A 16 -22.21 9.29 13.99
CA SER A 16 -22.47 9.68 12.60
C SER A 16 -21.58 10.85 12.16
N ARG A 17 -21.44 11.89 12.99
CA ARG A 17 -20.58 13.04 12.70
C ARG A 17 -19.09 12.67 12.64
N LEU A 18 -18.63 11.83 13.58
CA LEU A 18 -17.25 11.32 13.56
C LEU A 18 -16.99 10.43 12.34
N ASN A 19 -17.93 9.58 11.96
CA ASN A 19 -17.84 8.78 10.75
C ASN A 19 -17.79 9.65 9.50
N SER A 20 -18.55 10.76 9.46
CA SER A 20 -18.46 11.74 8.39
C SER A 20 -17.06 12.34 8.31
N ALA A 21 -16.52 12.85 9.43
CA ALA A 21 -15.15 13.38 9.50
C ALA A 21 -14.09 12.34 9.11
N GLY A 22 -14.32 11.07 9.45
CA GLY A 22 -13.47 9.93 9.09
C GLY A 22 -13.36 9.68 7.57
N GLN A 23 -14.27 10.22 6.76
CA GLN A 23 -14.15 10.17 5.30
C GLN A 23 -13.21 11.24 4.73
N TRP A 24 -12.80 12.21 5.53
CA TRP A 24 -11.96 13.34 5.11
C TRP A 24 -10.57 13.28 5.74
N LEU A 25 -10.50 13.30 7.07
CA LEU A 25 -9.26 13.59 7.80
C LEU A 25 -8.27 12.41 7.80
N PRO A 26 -8.64 11.17 8.21
CA PRO A 26 -7.69 10.06 8.23
C PRO A 26 -7.01 9.79 6.88
N PRO A 27 -7.72 9.65 5.74
CA PRO A 27 -7.04 9.40 4.47
C PRO A 27 -6.22 10.59 4.00
N PHE A 28 -6.56 11.82 4.37
CA PHE A 28 -5.72 12.99 4.08
C PHE A 28 -4.40 12.94 4.87
N PHE A 29 -4.46 12.80 6.19
CA PHE A 29 -3.24 12.78 7.01
C PHE A 29 -2.34 11.60 6.69
N LEU A 30 -2.93 10.44 6.37
CA LEU A 30 -2.20 9.27 5.89
C LEU A 30 -1.44 9.56 4.60
N ARG A 31 -2.08 10.23 3.63
CA ARG A 31 -1.44 10.66 2.39
C ARG A 31 -0.36 11.72 2.64
N ALA A 32 -0.61 12.67 3.53
CA ALA A 32 0.32 13.76 3.83
C ALA A 32 1.62 13.26 4.48
N ILE A 33 1.53 12.35 5.46
CA ILE A 33 2.73 11.79 6.10
C ILE A 33 3.51 10.90 5.13
N LEU A 34 2.82 10.03 4.36
CA LEU A 34 3.49 9.19 3.37
C LEU A 34 4.11 10.03 2.25
N PHE A 35 3.45 11.11 1.82
CA PHE A 35 4.01 12.06 0.88
C PHE A 35 5.36 12.59 1.36
N TRP A 36 5.43 13.05 2.62
CA TRP A 36 6.66 13.61 3.16
C TRP A 36 7.82 12.61 3.06
N GLU A 37 7.62 11.41 3.60
CA GLU A 37 8.66 10.37 3.66
C GLU A 37 9.17 9.96 2.27
N PHE A 38 8.26 9.72 1.32
CA PHE A 38 8.67 9.32 -0.04
C PHE A 38 9.20 10.49 -0.86
N TYR A 39 8.65 11.69 -0.71
CA TYR A 39 9.12 12.87 -1.44
C TYR A 39 10.54 13.24 -1.00
N GLU A 40 10.82 13.23 0.31
CA GLU A 40 12.16 13.45 0.85
C GLU A 40 13.14 12.40 0.33
N ALA A 41 12.77 11.11 0.35
CA ALA A 41 13.61 10.03 -0.17
C ALA A 41 13.91 10.18 -1.67
N GLY A 42 12.91 10.55 -2.47
CA GLY A 42 13.04 10.71 -3.91
C GLY A 42 13.86 11.94 -4.29
N VAL A 43 13.62 13.08 -3.65
CA VAL A 43 14.42 14.31 -3.82
C VAL A 43 15.87 14.08 -3.39
N GLY A 44 16.09 13.32 -2.31
CA GLY A 44 17.41 12.89 -1.88
C GLY A 44 18.15 12.11 -2.98
N LYS A 45 17.45 11.26 -3.73
CA LYS A 45 18.03 10.54 -4.88
C LYS A 45 18.28 11.44 -6.09
N LEU A 46 17.39 12.39 -6.38
CA LEU A 46 17.56 13.33 -7.50
C LEU A 46 18.76 14.27 -7.31
N ASN A 47 19.08 14.62 -6.06
CA ASN A 47 20.17 15.54 -5.72
C ASN A 47 21.44 14.83 -5.19
N GLY A 48 21.41 13.51 -5.10
CA GLY A 48 22.48 12.70 -4.52
C GLY A 48 23.22 11.85 -5.54
N ASP A 49 24.30 11.23 -5.09
CA ASP A 49 25.10 10.33 -5.91
C ASP A 49 24.47 8.93 -5.98
N ASN A 50 24.49 8.34 -7.17
CA ASN A 50 23.93 7.02 -7.41
C ASN A 50 24.79 5.92 -6.76
N TRP A 51 24.32 5.34 -5.66
CA TRP A 51 24.96 4.23 -4.97
C TRP A 51 24.40 2.85 -5.34
N PHE A 52 23.39 2.76 -6.22
CA PHE A 52 22.80 1.47 -6.62
C PHE A 52 23.80 0.53 -7.32
N GLY A 53 24.85 1.07 -7.93
CA GLY A 53 25.93 0.25 -8.49
C GLY A 53 26.60 -0.67 -7.47
N ALA A 54 26.72 -0.22 -6.20
CA ALA A 54 27.32 -1.01 -5.13
C ALA A 54 26.42 -2.17 -4.64
N ILE A 55 25.10 -2.06 -4.84
CA ILE A 55 24.11 -3.04 -4.37
C ILE A 55 23.38 -3.74 -5.53
N GLN A 56 23.88 -3.64 -6.76
CA GLN A 56 23.19 -4.15 -7.96
C GLN A 56 22.78 -5.62 -7.82
N GLN A 57 23.62 -6.45 -7.20
CA GLN A 57 23.34 -7.88 -7.01
C GLN A 57 22.19 -8.14 -6.02
N ASN A 58 21.92 -7.20 -5.12
CA ASN A 58 20.88 -7.32 -4.10
C ASN A 58 19.48 -7.04 -4.66
N PHE A 59 19.35 -6.43 -5.84
CA PHE A 59 18.03 -6.21 -6.44
C PHE A 59 17.33 -7.53 -6.77
N PRO A 60 15.98 -7.56 -6.73
CA PRO A 60 15.24 -8.73 -7.18
C PRO A 60 15.62 -9.11 -8.62
N PRO A 61 15.59 -10.40 -9.01
CA PRO A 61 16.10 -10.87 -10.30
C PRO A 61 15.56 -10.11 -11.52
N VAL A 62 14.30 -9.68 -11.48
CA VAL A 62 13.64 -8.90 -12.57
C VAL A 62 14.26 -7.51 -12.74
N PHE A 63 14.75 -6.90 -11.66
CA PHE A 63 15.36 -5.56 -11.67
C PHE A 63 16.89 -5.62 -11.82
N ARG A 64 17.53 -6.72 -11.40
CA ARG A 64 18.99 -6.90 -11.48
C ARG A 64 19.57 -6.78 -12.90
N SER A 65 18.76 -7.04 -13.93
CA SER A 65 19.17 -6.90 -15.34
C SER A 65 19.21 -5.46 -15.84
N LEU A 66 18.61 -4.51 -15.12
CA LEU A 66 18.59 -3.10 -15.49
C LEU A 66 19.85 -2.38 -15.03
N HIS A 67 20.29 -1.38 -15.78
CA HIS A 67 21.44 -0.56 -15.40
C HIS A 67 21.18 0.20 -14.09
N PRO A 68 22.17 0.34 -13.19
CA PRO A 68 22.01 1.06 -11.92
C PRO A 68 21.45 2.48 -12.08
N ASP A 69 21.86 3.22 -13.11
CA ASP A 69 21.34 4.58 -13.38
C ASP A 69 19.86 4.58 -13.72
N THR A 70 19.40 3.57 -14.47
CA THR A 70 17.99 3.42 -14.78
C THR A 70 17.18 3.11 -13.53
N LEU A 71 17.67 2.18 -12.69
CA LEU A 71 17.03 1.84 -11.42
C LEU A 71 16.97 3.04 -10.47
N TRP A 72 18.07 3.80 -10.38
CA TRP A 72 18.15 5.00 -9.55
C TRP A 72 17.14 6.05 -9.99
N LEU A 73 17.10 6.37 -11.28
CA LEU A 73 16.19 7.35 -11.84
C LEU A 73 14.73 6.92 -11.70
N MET A 74 14.42 5.64 -11.95
CA MET A 74 13.08 5.07 -11.77
C MET A 74 12.62 5.15 -10.32
N ALA A 75 13.49 4.79 -9.36
CA ALA A 75 13.19 4.91 -7.94
C ALA A 75 12.96 6.37 -7.54
N ALA A 76 13.86 7.27 -7.93
CA ALA A 76 13.78 8.69 -7.59
C ALA A 76 12.51 9.35 -8.13
N TRP A 77 12.23 9.21 -9.43
CA TRP A 77 11.02 9.78 -10.02
C TRP A 77 9.75 9.06 -9.58
N GLY A 78 9.80 7.74 -9.39
CA GLY A 78 8.67 6.99 -8.85
C GLY A 78 8.28 7.50 -7.47
N GLU A 79 9.25 7.64 -6.56
CA GLU A 79 9.05 8.18 -5.22
C GLU A 79 8.49 9.61 -5.25
N VAL A 80 9.06 10.52 -6.06
CA VAL A 80 8.58 11.90 -6.14
C VAL A 80 7.18 12.00 -6.76
N VAL A 81 6.98 11.42 -7.94
CA VAL A 81 5.72 11.56 -8.70
C VAL A 81 4.58 10.88 -7.96
N PHE A 82 4.77 9.65 -7.50
CA PHE A 82 3.71 8.97 -6.77
C PHE A 82 3.45 9.61 -5.41
N ALA A 83 4.45 10.21 -4.74
CA ALA A 83 4.22 10.94 -3.50
C ALA A 83 3.32 12.16 -3.76
N VAL A 84 3.61 12.95 -4.80
CA VAL A 84 2.80 14.12 -5.17
C VAL A 84 1.37 13.69 -5.55
N LEU A 85 1.22 12.65 -6.36
CA LEU A 85 -0.10 12.08 -6.69
C LEU A 85 -0.85 11.64 -5.43
N LEU A 86 -0.14 11.01 -4.48
CA LEU A 86 -0.70 10.59 -3.19
C LEU A 86 -1.18 11.80 -2.37
N LEU A 87 -0.37 12.86 -2.24
CA LEU A 87 -0.73 14.07 -1.51
C LEU A 87 -1.97 14.75 -2.08
N LEU A 88 -2.04 14.86 -3.41
CA LEU A 88 -3.21 15.43 -4.09
C LEU A 88 -4.42 14.48 -4.02
N GLY A 89 -4.19 13.19 -3.81
CA GLY A 89 -5.20 12.16 -3.87
C GLY A 89 -5.72 12.00 -5.29
N LEU A 90 -4.81 12.00 -6.26
CA LEU A 90 -5.07 11.80 -7.69
C LEU A 90 -4.54 10.42 -8.09
N PHE A 91 -5.41 9.60 -8.68
CA PHE A 91 -5.14 8.18 -8.94
C PHE A 91 -4.66 7.43 -7.68
N THR A 92 -5.31 7.70 -6.54
CA THR A 92 -4.79 7.32 -5.21
C THR A 92 -4.45 5.83 -5.09
N ARG A 93 -5.32 4.95 -5.59
CA ARG A 93 -5.11 3.50 -5.51
C ARG A 93 -3.90 3.05 -6.31
N PHE A 94 -3.71 3.65 -7.49
CA PHE A 94 -2.57 3.36 -8.36
C PHE A 94 -1.27 3.88 -7.74
N ALA A 95 -1.23 5.14 -7.28
CA ALA A 95 -0.07 5.71 -6.62
C ALA A 95 0.31 4.91 -5.35
N ALA A 96 -0.69 4.52 -4.54
CA ALA A 96 -0.45 3.72 -3.34
C ALA A 96 0.09 2.32 -3.68
N MET A 97 -0.45 1.67 -4.70
CA MET A 97 0.05 0.36 -5.15
C MET A 97 1.47 0.46 -5.71
N ALA A 98 1.77 1.50 -6.49
CA ALA A 98 3.11 1.75 -7.01
C ALA A 98 4.11 1.98 -5.87
N MET A 99 3.74 2.74 -4.84
CA MET A 99 4.56 2.93 -3.65
C MET A 99 4.78 1.65 -2.85
N ILE A 100 3.78 0.77 -2.74
CA ILE A 100 3.97 -0.57 -2.14
C ILE A 100 5.04 -1.34 -2.90
N VAL A 101 5.00 -1.33 -4.24
CA VAL A 101 5.99 -2.03 -5.08
C VAL A 101 7.38 -1.42 -4.91
N ILE A 102 7.51 -0.09 -4.99
CA ILE A 102 8.79 0.61 -4.78
C ILE A 102 9.36 0.28 -3.39
N THR A 103 8.52 0.34 -2.36
CA THR A 103 8.91 0.02 -0.98
C THR A 103 9.33 -1.44 -0.83
N ALA A 104 8.64 -2.37 -1.49
CA ALA A 104 8.99 -3.79 -1.47
C ALA A 104 10.34 -4.06 -2.15
N VAL A 105 10.62 -3.40 -3.28
CA VAL A 105 11.91 -3.51 -3.97
C VAL A 105 13.04 -2.90 -3.13
N ALA A 106 12.82 -1.72 -2.54
CA ALA A 106 13.79 -1.10 -1.63
C ALA A 106 14.03 -1.97 -0.39
N LEU A 107 12.97 -2.53 0.18
CA LEU A 107 13.06 -3.47 1.29
C LEU A 107 13.92 -4.68 0.90
N TYR A 108 13.64 -5.33 -0.23
CA TYR A 108 14.42 -6.47 -0.70
C TYR A 108 15.89 -6.14 -0.91
N ALA A 109 16.19 -5.03 -1.58
CA ALA A 109 17.55 -4.68 -1.98
C ALA A 109 18.43 -4.12 -0.85
N VAL A 110 17.81 -3.49 0.17
CA VAL A 110 18.53 -2.68 1.17
C VAL A 110 18.29 -3.13 2.60
N HIS A 111 17.07 -3.57 2.93
CA HIS A 111 16.63 -3.74 4.33
C HIS A 111 16.30 -5.19 4.72
N TRP A 112 16.30 -6.11 3.77
CA TRP A 112 16.05 -7.53 4.00
C TRP A 112 17.35 -8.24 4.43
N PRO A 113 17.30 -9.20 5.36
CA PRO A 113 18.48 -9.99 5.70
C PRO A 113 18.95 -10.83 4.50
N GLU A 114 20.27 -11.00 4.37
CA GLU A 114 20.87 -11.87 3.35
C GLU A 114 20.45 -13.34 3.53
N SER A 115 20.38 -13.79 4.79
CA SER A 115 19.91 -15.12 5.15
C SER A 115 19.25 -15.14 6.54
N TYR A 116 18.37 -16.12 6.74
CA TYR A 116 17.77 -16.43 8.04
C TYR A 116 17.37 -17.91 8.05
N ASP A 117 17.59 -18.58 9.18
CA ASP A 117 17.30 -20.01 9.36
C ASP A 117 15.94 -20.25 10.04
N SER A 118 15.34 -19.19 10.60
CA SER A 118 14.09 -19.29 11.35
C SER A 118 13.29 -17.98 11.33
N LEU A 119 11.98 -18.08 11.59
CA LEU A 119 11.11 -16.91 11.72
C LEU A 119 11.50 -16.02 12.92
N SER A 120 12.02 -16.62 14.00
CA SER A 120 12.50 -15.86 15.15
C SER A 120 13.76 -15.05 14.82
N GLN A 121 14.66 -15.58 14.00
CA GLN A 121 15.81 -14.83 13.49
C GLN A 121 15.36 -13.72 12.54
N LEU A 122 14.45 -14.01 11.61
CA LEU A 122 13.90 -12.99 10.70
C LEU A 122 13.24 -11.84 11.49
N TRP A 123 12.54 -12.15 12.58
CA TRP A 123 11.87 -11.14 13.41
C TRP A 123 12.84 -10.15 14.05
N GLN A 124 14.12 -10.49 14.22
CA GLN A 124 15.13 -9.57 14.73
C GLN A 124 15.36 -8.38 13.77
N GLY A 125 15.11 -8.56 12.46
CA GLY A 125 15.15 -7.49 11.47
C GLY A 125 13.99 -6.49 11.55
N TYR A 126 12.96 -6.75 12.38
CA TYR A 126 11.93 -5.78 12.72
C TYR A 126 12.46 -4.76 13.76
N ALA A 127 13.54 -4.07 13.38
CA ALA A 127 14.25 -3.10 14.21
C ALA A 127 14.48 -1.79 13.44
N ILE A 128 14.98 -0.77 14.14
CA ILE A 128 15.60 0.43 13.54
C ILE A 128 17.06 0.40 13.98
N SER A 129 17.80 -0.56 13.42
CA SER A 129 19.23 -0.76 13.70
C SER A 129 19.87 -1.47 12.50
N ASN A 130 21.20 -1.42 12.43
CA ASN A 130 21.98 -2.08 11.37
C ASN A 130 22.76 -3.26 11.96
N ASP A 131 22.08 -4.14 12.70
CA ASP A 131 22.69 -5.27 13.42
C ASP A 131 22.84 -6.54 12.56
N GLY A 132 22.66 -6.42 11.23
CA GLY A 132 22.84 -7.52 10.26
C GLY A 132 21.64 -8.45 10.08
N TYR A 133 20.59 -8.36 10.92
CA TYR A 133 19.37 -9.16 10.79
C TYR A 133 18.31 -8.57 9.84
N GLY A 134 18.65 -7.49 9.12
CA GLY A 134 17.72 -6.65 8.38
C GLY A 134 17.37 -5.36 9.14
N ASN A 135 16.54 -4.52 8.53
CA ASN A 135 16.09 -3.24 9.09
C ASN A 135 14.74 -2.84 8.45
N PHE A 136 13.77 -3.74 8.53
CA PHE A 136 12.55 -3.68 7.71
C PHE A 136 11.33 -3.10 8.42
N LYS A 137 11.48 -2.62 9.66
CA LYS A 137 10.37 -2.07 10.44
C LYS A 137 9.69 -0.89 9.75
N LEU A 138 10.47 0.10 9.32
CA LEU A 138 9.93 1.31 8.71
C LEU A 138 9.29 1.04 7.33
N PRO A 139 9.95 0.32 6.39
CA PRO A 139 9.31 -0.10 5.13
C PRO A 139 8.00 -0.88 5.33
N LEU A 140 7.96 -1.79 6.31
CA LEU A 140 6.74 -2.55 6.61
C LEU A 140 5.61 -1.66 7.11
N ILE A 141 5.91 -0.69 7.99
CA ILE A 141 4.93 0.29 8.46
C ILE A 141 4.38 1.09 7.28
N PHE A 142 5.23 1.57 6.37
CA PHE A 142 4.77 2.32 5.19
C PHE A 142 3.88 1.48 4.28
N MET A 143 4.23 0.22 4.00
CA MET A 143 3.37 -0.68 3.23
C MET A 143 2.00 -0.88 3.89
N VAL A 144 1.96 -1.09 5.22
CA VAL A 144 0.71 -1.22 5.98
C VAL A 144 -0.12 0.07 5.92
N MET A 145 0.53 1.23 6.04
CA MET A 145 -0.10 2.55 5.93
C MET A 145 -0.64 2.83 4.51
N LEU A 146 -0.10 2.21 3.47
CA LEU A 146 -0.61 2.33 2.11
C LEU A 146 -1.85 1.46 1.85
N LEU A 147 -2.04 0.34 2.59
CA LEU A 147 -3.19 -0.57 2.37
C LEU A 147 -4.56 0.11 2.47
N PRO A 148 -4.85 0.97 3.48
CA PRO A 148 -6.11 1.71 3.51
C PRO A 148 -6.34 2.55 2.26
N LEU A 149 -5.30 3.11 1.65
CA LEU A 149 -5.42 3.93 0.43
C LEU A 149 -5.67 3.08 -0.81
N VAL A 150 -5.09 1.87 -0.87
CA VAL A 150 -5.37 0.90 -1.94
C VAL A 150 -6.83 0.43 -1.87
N PHE A 151 -7.30 0.02 -0.69
CA PHE A 151 -8.64 -0.55 -0.54
C PHE A 151 -9.76 0.50 -0.43
N SER A 152 -9.50 1.63 0.23
CA SER A 152 -10.52 2.66 0.52
C SER A 152 -10.40 3.92 -0.33
N GLY A 153 -9.28 4.14 -1.03
CA GLY A 153 -9.02 5.34 -1.84
C GLY A 153 -8.58 6.56 -1.02
N GLY A 154 -8.53 7.74 -1.66
CA GLY A 154 -7.98 8.98 -1.08
C GLY A 154 -8.89 9.76 -0.14
N GLY A 155 -10.12 9.29 0.08
CA GLY A 155 -11.15 10.00 0.87
C GLY A 155 -11.77 11.19 0.14
N LYS A 156 -12.61 11.96 0.84
CA LYS A 156 -13.35 13.09 0.27
C LYS A 156 -12.49 14.33 0.03
N LEU A 157 -11.38 14.48 0.74
CA LEU A 157 -10.40 15.55 0.51
C LEU A 157 -9.36 15.12 -0.54
N SER A 158 -9.80 14.63 -1.69
CA SER A 158 -8.92 14.13 -2.76
C SER A 158 -9.38 14.63 -4.12
N LEU A 159 -8.43 14.77 -5.06
CA LEU A 159 -8.77 15.07 -6.44
C LEU A 159 -9.60 13.96 -7.09
N ASP A 160 -9.40 12.70 -6.73
CA ASP A 160 -10.24 11.57 -7.16
C ASP A 160 -11.71 11.81 -6.80
N TYR A 161 -11.99 12.29 -5.59
CA TYR A 161 -13.36 12.61 -5.17
C TYR A 161 -13.92 13.81 -5.93
N LEU A 162 -13.12 14.87 -6.09
CA LEU A 162 -13.52 16.06 -6.85
C LEU A 162 -13.83 15.73 -8.32
N LEU A 163 -13.01 14.89 -8.97
CA LEU A 163 -13.20 14.46 -10.35
C LEU A 163 -14.50 13.66 -10.50
N ASN A 164 -14.77 12.71 -9.61
CA ASN A 164 -16.03 11.95 -9.63
C ASN A 164 -17.25 12.86 -9.46
N TYR A 165 -17.16 13.85 -8.58
CA TYR A 165 -18.20 14.85 -8.38
C TYR A 165 -18.45 15.68 -9.65
N LEU A 166 -17.40 16.16 -10.30
CA LEU A 166 -17.49 16.99 -11.51
C LEU A 166 -18.03 16.23 -12.73
N ILE A 167 -17.72 14.93 -12.85
CA ILE A 167 -18.17 14.09 -13.97
C ILE A 167 -19.58 13.53 -13.72
N GLY A 168 -20.13 13.68 -12.51
CA GLY A 168 -21.43 13.13 -12.13
C GLY A 168 -21.40 11.62 -11.86
N CYS A 169 -20.22 11.04 -11.64
CA CYS A 169 -20.02 9.63 -11.26
C CYS A 169 -20.07 9.42 -9.74
N ASP A 170 -20.79 10.28 -9.02
CA ASP A 170 -20.75 10.35 -7.56
C ASP A 170 -21.53 9.20 -6.86
N GLU A 171 -22.20 8.35 -7.65
CA GLU A 171 -22.80 7.12 -7.16
C GLU A 171 -21.72 6.16 -6.67
N ARG A 172 -21.57 6.07 -5.35
CA ARG A 172 -20.78 4.99 -4.75
C ARG A 172 -21.52 3.68 -5.04
N PRO A 173 -20.93 2.76 -5.83
CA PRO A 173 -21.55 1.47 -6.03
C PRO A 173 -21.77 0.80 -4.67
N PRO A 174 -22.84 0.01 -4.52
CA PRO A 174 -23.11 -0.70 -3.27
C PRO A 174 -21.88 -1.53 -2.87
N GLN A 175 -21.55 -1.55 -1.58
CA GLN A 175 -20.43 -2.35 -1.09
C GLN A 175 -20.76 -3.83 -1.27
N GLN A 176 -20.12 -4.46 -2.24
CA GLN A 176 -20.25 -5.90 -2.49
C GLN A 176 -19.17 -6.63 -1.70
N SER A 177 -19.57 -7.71 -1.02
CA SER A 177 -18.69 -8.59 -0.26
C SER A 177 -18.78 -10.02 -0.80
N ASP A 178 -18.45 -10.17 -2.07
CA ASP A 178 -18.50 -11.43 -2.81
C ASP A 178 -17.11 -12.09 -2.94
N PHE A 179 -17.00 -13.17 -3.70
CA PHE A 179 -15.70 -13.81 -3.92
C PHE A 179 -14.77 -13.01 -4.83
N ILE A 180 -15.32 -12.17 -5.72
CA ILE A 180 -14.51 -11.24 -6.53
C ILE A 180 -13.75 -10.28 -5.63
N SER A 181 -14.43 -9.65 -4.66
CA SER A 181 -13.78 -8.71 -3.72
C SER A 181 -12.63 -9.37 -2.94
N LYS A 182 -12.82 -10.61 -2.47
CA LYS A 182 -11.80 -11.39 -1.77
C LYS A 182 -10.65 -11.78 -2.71
N GLY A 183 -10.98 -12.18 -3.94
CA GLY A 183 -10.00 -12.53 -4.97
C GLY A 183 -9.09 -11.36 -5.33
N LEU A 184 -9.66 -10.17 -5.57
CA LEU A 184 -8.91 -8.94 -5.80
C LEU A 184 -8.01 -8.57 -4.62
N ALA A 185 -8.51 -8.71 -3.39
CA ALA A 185 -7.71 -8.43 -2.21
C ALA A 185 -6.50 -9.37 -2.10
N LEU A 186 -6.67 -10.67 -2.36
CA LEU A 186 -5.56 -11.63 -2.37
C LEU A 186 -4.55 -11.30 -3.47
N LEU A 187 -4.99 -10.94 -4.66
CA LEU A 187 -4.08 -10.54 -5.74
C LEU A 187 -3.26 -9.30 -5.39
N ILE A 188 -3.89 -8.27 -4.82
CA ILE A 188 -3.21 -7.06 -4.35
C ILE A 188 -2.14 -7.40 -3.31
N LEU A 189 -2.47 -8.27 -2.34
CA LEU A 189 -1.52 -8.68 -1.30
C LEU A 189 -0.40 -9.59 -1.84
N ALA A 190 -0.65 -10.37 -2.90
CA ALA A 190 0.34 -11.24 -3.49
C ALA A 190 1.49 -10.48 -4.16
N VAL A 191 1.22 -9.29 -4.73
CA VAL A 191 2.20 -8.50 -5.49
C VAL A 191 3.48 -8.20 -4.70
N PRO A 192 3.47 -7.54 -3.52
CA PRO A 192 4.70 -7.27 -2.79
C PRO A 192 5.36 -8.55 -2.25
N LEU A 193 4.58 -9.62 -2.00
CA LEU A 193 5.10 -10.87 -1.47
C LEU A 193 5.92 -11.66 -2.49
N VAL A 194 5.79 -11.38 -3.79
CA VAL A 194 6.51 -12.11 -4.85
C VAL A 194 8.03 -12.03 -4.66
N PHE A 195 8.52 -10.93 -4.08
CA PHE A 195 9.94 -10.70 -3.88
C PHE A 195 10.52 -11.51 -2.72
N PHE A 196 9.75 -11.73 -1.66
CA PHE A 196 10.23 -12.34 -0.41
C PHE A 196 9.84 -13.81 -0.28
N PHE A 197 8.61 -14.13 -0.69
CA PHE A 197 7.99 -15.44 -0.50
C PHE A 197 7.30 -15.87 -1.80
N PRO A 198 8.06 -16.19 -2.87
CA PRO A 198 7.49 -16.43 -4.21
C PRO A 198 6.48 -17.59 -4.24
N VAL A 199 6.73 -18.67 -3.49
CA VAL A 199 5.80 -19.80 -3.38
C VAL A 199 4.49 -19.36 -2.71
N LEU A 200 4.58 -18.66 -1.58
CA LEU A 200 3.41 -18.15 -0.86
C LEU A 200 2.63 -17.14 -1.71
N SER A 201 3.32 -16.21 -2.37
CA SER A 201 2.72 -15.25 -3.30
C SER A 201 1.97 -15.96 -4.43
N THR A 202 2.57 -16.98 -5.05
CA THR A 202 1.93 -17.76 -6.13
C THR A 202 0.69 -18.49 -5.62
N LEU A 203 0.74 -19.10 -4.44
CA LEU A 203 -0.42 -19.77 -3.84
C LEU A 203 -1.55 -18.78 -3.54
N ILE A 204 -1.23 -17.63 -2.93
CA ILE A 204 -2.22 -16.57 -2.65
C ILE A 204 -2.83 -16.06 -3.96
N ALA A 205 -2.00 -15.83 -4.98
CA ALA A 205 -2.47 -15.37 -6.29
C ALA A 205 -3.36 -16.40 -6.98
N ALA A 206 -3.00 -17.68 -6.93
CA ALA A 206 -3.80 -18.78 -7.48
C ALA A 206 -5.17 -18.86 -6.79
N ILE A 207 -5.21 -18.80 -5.46
CA ILE A 207 -6.48 -18.75 -4.70
C ILE A 207 -7.28 -17.49 -5.11
N GLY A 208 -6.63 -16.33 -5.19
CA GLY A 208 -7.28 -15.08 -5.61
C GLY A 208 -7.93 -15.18 -6.98
N PHE A 209 -7.24 -15.79 -7.94
CA PHE A 209 -7.75 -16.03 -9.29
C PHE A 209 -8.90 -17.05 -9.32
N LEU A 210 -8.80 -18.13 -8.54
CA LEU A 210 -9.89 -19.10 -8.39
C LEU A 210 -11.15 -18.46 -7.81
N LEU A 211 -11.02 -17.54 -6.85
CA LEU A 211 -12.16 -16.81 -6.29
C LEU A 211 -12.80 -15.85 -7.31
N LEU A 212 -12.00 -15.21 -8.16
CA LEU A 212 -12.49 -14.34 -9.23
C LEU A 212 -13.34 -15.11 -10.25
N ILE A 213 -12.83 -16.23 -10.74
CA ILE A 213 -13.52 -17.05 -11.75
C ILE A 213 -14.67 -17.85 -11.11
N GLY A 214 -14.47 -18.35 -9.90
CA GLY A 214 -15.42 -19.18 -9.17
C GLY A 214 -16.67 -18.42 -8.69
N ASN A 215 -16.63 -17.09 -8.63
CA ASN A 215 -17.75 -16.30 -8.08
C ASN A 215 -19.10 -16.60 -8.74
N HIS A 216 -19.11 -16.80 -10.07
CA HIS A 216 -20.35 -17.12 -10.80
C HIS A 216 -20.98 -18.46 -10.36
N TRP A 217 -20.18 -19.40 -9.87
CA TRP A 217 -20.62 -20.73 -9.45
C TRP A 217 -20.96 -20.81 -7.96
N ILE A 218 -20.35 -19.95 -7.14
CA ILE A 218 -20.46 -20.01 -5.67
C ILE A 218 -21.49 -19.01 -5.14
N THR A 219 -21.61 -17.84 -5.76
CA THR A 219 -22.55 -16.80 -5.34
C THR A 219 -23.86 -16.99 -6.09
N PRO A 220 -24.99 -17.32 -5.42
CA PRO A 220 -26.27 -17.47 -6.09
C PRO A 220 -26.63 -16.17 -6.82
N GLN A 221 -26.86 -16.27 -8.14
CA GLN A 221 -27.44 -15.17 -8.90
C GLN A 221 -28.94 -15.16 -8.61
N GLY A 222 -29.37 -14.22 -7.78
CA GLY A 222 -30.78 -13.92 -7.58
C GLY A 222 -31.35 -13.14 -8.76
#